data_AF-A0A6B3EW89-F1
#
_entry.id   AF-A0A6B3EW89-F1
#
_cell.length_a   1.000
_cell.length_b   1.000
_cell.length_c   1.000
_cell.angle_alpha   90.00
_cell.angle_beta   90.00
_cell.angle_gamma   90.00
#
_symmetry.space_group_name_H-M   'P 1'
#
loop_
_entity.id
_entity.type
_entity.pdbx_description
1 polymer ?
#
loop_
_entity_poly.entity_id
_entity_poly.type
_entity_poly.pdbx_seq_one_letter_code
_entity_poly.pdbx_strand_id
1 'polypeptide(L)' 'AGLLTMIGSAPYSVTKHGALAFAEWLSVTYRHRGLRVHAVCPEGVRTEMLDAAGSAGDLVLRPTAVEPAAVA' A
#
# COMPACT_ATOMS: atom_id res chain seq x y z
N ALA A 1 -0.31 -3.86 1.04
CA ALA A 1 0.93 -4.64 1.22
C ALA A 1 2.23 -3.82 1.17
N GLY A 2 2.19 -2.51 1.48
CA GLY A 2 3.40 -1.68 1.55
C GLY A 2 4.12 -1.83 2.89
N LEU A 3 3.36 -1.84 3.98
CA LEU A 3 3.84 -2.06 5.35
C LEU A 3 3.60 -3.48 5.87
N LEU A 4 2.67 -4.21 5.25
CA LEU A 4 2.22 -5.55 5.64
C LEU A 4 2.29 -6.50 4.44
N THR A 5 2.47 -7.80 4.65
CA THR A 5 2.45 -8.78 3.54
C THR A 5 1.02 -9.13 3.13
N MET A 6 0.76 -9.28 1.83
CA MET A 6 -0.51 -9.83 1.33
C MET A 6 -0.37 -11.33 1.14
N ILE A 7 -1.07 -12.08 1.99
CA ILE A 7 -1.15 -13.53 1.90
C ILE A 7 -1.84 -13.91 0.58
N GLY A 8 -1.28 -14.89 -0.13
CA GLY A 8 -1.82 -15.36 -1.40
C GLY A 8 -1.35 -14.58 -2.64
N SER A 9 -0.61 -13.49 -2.48
CA SER A 9 -0.01 -12.76 -3.61
C SER A 9 1.41 -12.27 -3.33
N ALA A 10 2.38 -13.13 -3.60
CA ALA A 10 3.79 -12.77 -3.51
C ALA A 10 4.18 -11.62 -4.47
N PRO A 11 3.76 -11.59 -5.76
CA PRO A 11 4.11 -10.49 -6.66
C PRO A 11 3.57 -9.14 -6.19
N TYR A 12 2.36 -9.11 -5.65
CA TYR A 12 1.78 -7.88 -5.09
C TYR A 12 2.57 -7.39 -3.87
N SER A 13 2.93 -8.32 -2.97
CA SER A 13 3.70 -7.98 -1.76
C SER A 13 5.09 -7.44 -2.10
N VAL A 14 5.80 -8.10 -3.02
CA VAL A 14 7.14 -7.69 -3.45
C VAL A 14 7.13 -6.29 -4.08
N THR A 15 6.20 -6.04 -5.01
CA THR A 15 6.13 -4.74 -5.69
C THR A 15 5.77 -3.60 -4.73
N LYS A 16 4.86 -3.83 -3.77
CA LYS A 16 4.46 -2.81 -2.79
C LYS A 16 5.55 -2.55 -1.73
N HIS A 17 6.27 -3.56 -1.25
CA HIS A 17 7.43 -3.34 -0.37
C HIS A 17 8.57 -2.63 -1.12
N GLY A 18 8.82 -3.01 -2.38
CA GLY A 18 9.83 -2.35 -3.21
C GLY A 18 9.53 -0.86 -3.41
N ALA A 19 8.28 -0.50 -3.64
CA ALA A 19 7.85 0.90 -3.73
C ALA A 19 8.09 1.67 -2.40
N LEU A 20 7.80 1.06 -1.24
CA LEU A 20 8.06 1.67 0.06
C LEU A 20 9.56 1.87 0.31
N ALA A 21 10.37 0.82 0.11
CA ALA A 21 11.83 0.90 0.26
C ALA A 21 12.44 1.96 -0.67
N PHE A 22 11.90 2.11 -1.88
CA PHE A 22 12.34 3.16 -2.81
C PHE A 22 11.97 4.57 -2.29
N ALA A 23 10.78 4.76 -1.74
CA ALA A 23 10.38 6.03 -1.13
C ALA A 23 11.26 6.39 0.08
N GLU A 24 11.60 5.40 0.92
CA GLU A 24 12.54 5.56 2.04
C GLU A 24 13.93 5.98 1.54
N TRP A 25 14.45 5.29 0.52
CA TRP A 25 15.74 5.60 -0.07
C TRP A 25 15.77 7.03 -0.63
N LEU A 26 14.73 7.46 -1.35
CA LEU A 26 14.64 8.84 -1.87
C LEU A 26 14.63 9.86 -0.73
N SER A 27 13.87 9.59 0.33
CA SER A 27 13.80 10.46 1.51
C SER A 27 15.17 10.64 2.15
N VAL A 28 15.85 9.53 2.50
CA VAL A 28 17.17 9.58 3.15
C VAL A 28 18.22 10.22 2.24
N THR A 29 18.19 9.90 0.94
CA THR A 29 19.19 10.37 -0.02
C THR A 29 19.07 11.86 -0.32
N TYR A 30 17.85 12.37 -0.50
CA TYR A 30 17.63 13.69 -1.07
C TYR A 30 16.99 14.71 -0.12
N ARG A 31 16.74 14.37 1.15
CA ARG A 31 16.18 15.32 2.13
C ARG A 31 16.97 16.62 2.25
N HIS A 32 18.30 16.55 2.17
CA HIS A 32 19.18 17.73 2.22
C HIS A 32 18.99 18.69 1.02
N ARG A 33 18.37 18.22 -0.06
CA ARG A 33 18.03 19.02 -1.25
C ARG A 33 16.59 19.55 -1.20
N GLY A 34 15.93 19.46 -0.05
CA GLY A 34 14.56 19.95 0.15
C GLY A 34 13.46 18.97 -0.29
N LEU A 35 13.80 17.76 -0.77
CA LEU A 35 12.81 16.75 -1.13
C LEU A 35 12.22 16.10 0.12
N ARG A 36 10.88 16.12 0.23
CA ARG A 36 10.11 15.45 1.29
C ARG A 36 9.28 14.35 0.64
N VAL A 37 9.58 13.11 0.99
CA VAL A 37 8.93 11.93 0.39
C VAL A 37 8.07 11.26 1.44
N HIS A 38 6.83 10.95 1.07
CA HIS A 38 5.85 10.27 1.90
C HIS A 38 5.21 9.15 1.09
N ALA A 39 4.91 8.03 1.75
CA ALA A 39 4.16 6.93 1.16
C ALA A 39 2.86 6.75 1.94
N VAL A 40 1.72 6.92 1.28
CA VAL A 40 0.41 6.58 1.83
C VAL A 40 0.15 5.12 1.51
N CYS A 41 0.10 4.28 2.55
CA CYS A 41 0.01 2.82 2.43
C CYS A 41 -1.31 2.34 3.04
N PRO A 42 -2.46 2.56 2.37
CA PRO A 42 -3.73 2.07 2.88
C PRO A 42 -3.76 0.54 2.83
N GLU A 43 -4.61 -0.01 3.70
CA GLU A 43 -4.93 -1.43 3.69
C GLU A 43 -6.05 -1.70 2.65
N GLY A 44 -7.30 -1.88 3.09
CA GLY A 44 -8.44 -2.02 2.20
C GLY A 44 -9.05 -0.67 1.83
N VAL A 45 -9.32 -0.45 0.54
CA VAL A 45 -10.07 0.71 0.04
C VAL A 45 -11.22 0.21 -0.83
N ARG A 46 -12.43 0.73 -0.61
CA ARG A 46 -13.67 0.34 -1.31
C ARG A 46 -13.62 0.74 -2.78
N THR A 47 -12.99 -0.10 -3.58
CA THR A 47 -12.74 0.06 -5.01
C THR A 47 -12.88 -1.28 -5.70
N GLU A 48 -13.02 -1.28 -7.03
CA GLU A 48 -13.06 -2.51 -7.83
C GLU A 48 -11.80 -3.40 -7.63
N MET A 49 -10.65 -2.80 -7.28
CA MET A 49 -9.44 -3.56 -6.97
C MET A 49 -9.61 -4.42 -5.71
N LEU A 50 -10.32 -3.93 -4.69
CA LEU A 50 -10.63 -4.71 -3.49
C LEU A 50 -11.62 -5.83 -3.82
N ASP A 51 -12.60 -5.56 -4.67
CA ASP A 51 -13.56 -6.58 -5.09
C ASP A 51 -12.90 -7.70 -5.92
N ALA A 52 -11.84 -7.38 -6.65
CA ALA A 52 -11.02 -8.34 -7.39
C ALA A 52 -9.98 -9.09 -6.51
N ALA A 53 -9.84 -8.75 -5.23
CA ALA A 53 -8.82 -9.34 -4.35
C ALA A 53 -9.13 -10.78 -3.89
N GLY A 54 -10.34 -11.27 -4.19
CA GLY A 54 -10.78 -12.64 -3.87
C GLY A 54 -11.01 -12.87 -2.38
N SER A 55 -11.24 -14.13 -2.00
CA SER A 55 -11.70 -14.51 -0.65
C SER A 55 -10.77 -14.08 0.49
N ALA A 56 -9.46 -14.02 0.25
CA ALA A 56 -8.50 -13.53 1.24
C ALA A 56 -8.64 -12.02 1.48
N GLY A 57 -8.84 -11.24 0.41
CA GLY A 57 -9.14 -9.81 0.51
C GLY A 57 -10.49 -9.55 1.18
N ASP A 58 -11.48 -10.38 0.90
CA ASP A 58 -12.81 -10.28 1.48
C ASP A 58 -12.81 -10.50 3.00
N LEU A 59 -12.04 -11.47 3.47
CA LEU A 59 -12.00 -11.78 4.90
C LEU A 59 -11.16 -10.78 5.69
N VAL A 60 -10.03 -10.34 5.13
CA VAL A 60 -9.02 -9.56 5.87
C VAL A 60 -9.18 -8.05 5.68
N LEU A 61 -9.51 -7.60 4.46
CA LEU A 61 -9.42 -6.19 4.08
C LEU A 61 -10.80 -5.51 4.04
N ARG A 62 -11.86 -6.20 3.57
CA ARG A 62 -13.20 -5.60 3.47
C ARG A 62 -13.80 -5.10 4.79
N PRO A 63 -13.68 -5.81 5.93
CA PRO A 63 -14.34 -5.37 7.18
C PRO A 63 -13.88 -3.99 7.66
N THR A 64 -12.61 -3.64 7.41
CA THR A 64 -11.98 -2.39 7.82
C THR A 64 -11.73 -1.44 6.65
N ALA A 65 -12.25 -1.75 5.46
CA ALA A 65 -11.97 -0.97 4.25
C ALA A 65 -12.54 0.45 4.34
N VAL A 66 -11.68 1.43 4.05
CA VAL A 66 -12.03 2.86 4.03
C VAL A 66 -12.62 3.28 2.67
N GLU A 67 -13.34 4.40 2.68
CA GLU A 67 -13.81 5.03 1.45
C GLU A 67 -12.65 5.68 0.67
N PRO A 68 -12.69 5.72 -0.67
CA PRO A 68 -11.64 6.34 -1.48
C PRO A 68 -11.30 7.78 -1.08
N ALA A 69 -12.30 8.55 -0.66
CA ALA A 69 -12.12 9.93 -0.22
C ALA A 69 -11.21 10.08 1.01
N ALA A 70 -11.05 9.02 1.83
CA ALA A 70 -10.17 9.05 2.99
C ALA A 70 -8.67 8.94 2.65
N VAL A 71 -8.35 8.57 1.40
CA VAL A 71 -6.98 8.38 0.90
C VAL A 71 -6.66 9.23 -0.33
N ALA A 72 -7.54 10.18 -0.64
CA ALA A 72 -7.40 11.12 -1.74
C ALA A 72 -6.43 12.28 -1.41
#